data_AF-A0A524DGA2-F1
#
_entry.id   AF-A0A524DGA2-F1
#
_cell.length_a   1.000
_cell.length_b   1.000
_cell.length_c   1.000
_cell.angle_alpha   90.00
_cell.angle_beta   90.00
_cell.angle_gamma   90.00
#
_symmetry.space_group_name_H-M   'P 1'
#
loop_
_entity.id
_entity.type
_entity.pdbx_description
1 polymer ?
#
loop_
_entity_poly.entity_id
_entity_poly.type
_entity_poly.pdbx_seq_one_letter_code
_entity_poly.pdbx_strand_id
1 'polypeptide(L)'
;MASVDSSTRKSVKISKGILYIFFTVYLIVIGIYLSGFIESYQSTNPGELPVFTNYVPLACYLGAVAVGISFIIFIRNTTAQKTRELKSKRKSQVSIFKQALFIIIFIFAFIPLFSPIIDQGVNNHNFSVYNSGWNGSSDFRQTMIDEGYDVMAIQSSLSATERLDKSICLVLLGPNQFYNPLFEIPFFVDFFNGDNALLICHDHGSTRELLWQILISSLLSPNATEMIPVTLFATGYLRDNASYLTNPKFPIITQFEPHPTTNGIDDVILSTATSAAGGPLVDIFGWNVIARGSPYSFVDRNDDGKFNASDDYLDLSFMAGVLPIPEEYLKLPLGGDEFTPITFMTKDTGSARVFVSSDASMWNNELINLPGYDNKQFAV
;
A
#
# COMPACT_ATOMS: atom_id res chain seq x y z
N MET A 1 -43.67 -51.22 -3.45
CA MET A 1 -42.95 -50.34 -4.39
C MET A 1 -42.62 -48.94 -3.85
N ALA A 2 -43.27 -48.42 -2.79
CA ALA A 2 -43.02 -47.05 -2.29
C ALA A 2 -41.76 -46.84 -1.42
N SER A 3 -41.11 -47.89 -0.91
CA SER A 3 -39.95 -47.76 0.00
C SER A 3 -38.64 -47.43 -0.71
N VAL A 4 -38.43 -47.94 -1.93
CA VAL A 4 -37.20 -47.77 -2.71
C VAL A 4 -36.99 -46.31 -3.10
N ASP A 5 -38.06 -45.63 -3.54
CA ASP A 5 -38.03 -44.26 -4.05
C ASP A 5 -37.71 -43.20 -2.96
N SER A 6 -38.05 -43.50 -1.70
CA SER A 6 -37.73 -42.63 -0.56
C SER A 6 -36.24 -42.65 -0.19
N SER A 7 -35.59 -43.82 -0.33
CA SER A 7 -34.18 -44.00 0.01
C SER A 7 -33.28 -43.28 -0.98
N THR A 8 -33.62 -43.34 -2.27
CA THR A 8 -32.90 -42.71 -3.38
C THR A 8 -32.98 -41.18 -3.30
N ARG A 9 -34.13 -40.61 -2.93
CA ARG A 9 -34.24 -39.15 -2.72
C ARG A 9 -33.45 -38.65 -1.53
N LYS A 10 -33.34 -39.47 -0.47
CA LYS A 10 -32.59 -39.13 0.75
C LYS A 10 -31.08 -39.15 0.48
N SER A 11 -30.57 -40.12 -0.27
CA SER A 11 -29.15 -40.18 -0.66
C SER A 11 -28.74 -39.00 -1.55
N VAL A 12 -29.59 -38.60 -2.50
CA VAL A 12 -29.33 -37.45 -3.39
C VAL A 12 -29.25 -36.13 -2.62
N LYS A 13 -30.10 -35.92 -1.61
CA LYS A 13 -30.05 -34.70 -0.78
C LYS A 13 -28.79 -34.64 0.10
N ILE A 14 -28.36 -35.79 0.63
CA ILE A 14 -27.13 -35.88 1.43
C ILE A 14 -25.90 -35.61 0.55
N SER A 15 -25.86 -36.22 -0.64
CA SER A 15 -24.79 -36.01 -1.63
C SER A 15 -24.66 -34.54 -2.04
N LYS A 16 -25.77 -33.84 -2.32
CA LYS A 16 -25.75 -32.40 -2.64
C LYS A 16 -25.25 -31.53 -1.49
N GLY A 17 -25.62 -31.85 -0.24
CA GLY A 17 -25.13 -31.13 0.94
C GLY A 17 -23.62 -31.30 1.16
N ILE A 18 -23.11 -32.52 0.99
CA ILE A 18 -21.67 -32.81 1.07
C ILE A 18 -20.91 -32.05 -0.02
N LEU A 19 -21.46 -32.00 -1.24
CA LEU A 19 -20.85 -31.29 -2.36
C LEU A 19 -20.73 -29.78 -2.09
N TYR A 20 -21.77 -29.14 -1.56
CA TYR A 20 -21.72 -27.72 -1.20
C TYR A 20 -20.69 -27.43 -0.10
N ILE A 21 -20.63 -28.25 0.95
CA ILE A 21 -19.64 -28.10 2.02
C ILE A 21 -18.23 -28.28 1.46
N PHE A 22 -18.02 -29.33 0.66
CA PHE A 22 -16.73 -29.61 0.04
C PHE A 22 -16.25 -28.44 -0.83
N PHE A 23 -17.10 -27.92 -1.71
CA PHE A 23 -16.75 -26.78 -2.56
C PHE A 23 -16.50 -25.49 -1.77
N THR A 24 -17.26 -25.25 -0.69
CA THR A 24 -17.05 -24.09 0.17
C THR A 24 -15.68 -24.17 0.85
N VAL A 25 -15.36 -25.32 1.47
CA VAL A 25 -14.07 -25.54 2.13
C VAL A 25 -12.93 -25.50 1.12
N TYR A 26 -13.09 -26.12 -0.04
CA TYR A 26 -12.10 -26.11 -1.12
C TYR A 26 -11.76 -24.68 -1.57
N LEU A 27 -12.76 -23.84 -1.79
CA LEU A 27 -12.56 -22.44 -2.20
C LEU A 27 -11.91 -21.59 -1.10
N ILE A 28 -12.18 -21.87 0.17
CA ILE A 28 -11.50 -21.19 1.29
C ILE A 28 -10.03 -21.62 1.36
N VAL A 29 -9.76 -22.93 1.32
CA VAL A 29 -8.39 -23.46 1.39
C VAL A 29 -7.55 -22.99 0.22
N ILE A 30 -8.10 -22.99 -1.01
CA ILE A 30 -7.38 -22.50 -2.18
C ILE A 30 -7.17 -20.99 -2.10
N GLY A 31 -8.13 -20.21 -1.57
CA GLY A 31 -7.98 -18.78 -1.35
C GLY A 31 -6.86 -18.46 -0.36
N ILE A 32 -6.76 -19.21 0.74
CA ILE A 32 -5.69 -19.07 1.74
C ILE A 32 -4.33 -19.41 1.11
N TYR A 33 -4.24 -20.55 0.41
CA TYR A 33 -3.01 -20.97 -0.25
C TYR A 33 -2.54 -19.94 -1.28
N LEU A 34 -3.46 -19.45 -2.13
CA LEU A 34 -3.14 -18.45 -3.14
C LEU A 34 -2.74 -17.11 -2.52
N SER A 35 -3.38 -16.70 -1.42
CA SER A 35 -2.99 -15.47 -0.71
C SER A 35 -1.55 -15.57 -0.20
N GLY A 36 -1.21 -16.65 0.50
CA GLY A 36 0.13 -16.88 1.02
C GLY A 36 1.18 -17.07 -0.08
N PHE A 37 0.82 -17.72 -1.19
CA PHE A 37 1.68 -17.83 -2.37
C PHE A 37 1.96 -16.47 -3.00
N ILE A 38 0.93 -15.63 -3.20
CA ILE A 38 1.08 -14.30 -3.79
C ILE A 38 1.96 -13.43 -2.91
N GLU A 39 1.70 -13.42 -1.60
CA GLU A 39 2.48 -12.67 -0.62
C GLU A 39 3.95 -13.11 -0.61
N SER A 40 4.21 -14.42 -0.54
CA SER A 40 5.59 -14.96 -0.55
C SER A 40 6.30 -14.77 -1.89
N TYR A 41 5.57 -14.81 -3.00
CA TYR A 41 6.14 -14.55 -4.32
C TYR A 41 6.48 -13.06 -4.47
N GLN A 42 5.58 -12.16 -4.08
CA GLN A 42 5.81 -10.71 -4.14
C GLN A 42 6.91 -10.25 -3.18
N SER A 43 7.09 -10.91 -2.03
CA SER A 43 8.20 -10.62 -1.14
C SER A 43 9.57 -10.96 -1.75
N THR A 44 9.60 -11.90 -2.69
CA THR A 44 10.83 -12.35 -3.36
C THR A 44 11.03 -11.65 -4.71
N ASN A 45 9.94 -11.36 -5.43
CA ASN A 45 9.92 -10.77 -6.78
C ASN A 45 8.89 -9.62 -6.84
N PRO A 46 9.19 -8.46 -6.25
CA PRO A 46 8.27 -7.35 -6.21
C PRO A 46 7.95 -6.82 -7.63
N GLY A 47 6.67 -6.65 -7.94
CA GLY A 47 6.23 -6.03 -9.19
C GLY A 47 6.12 -6.93 -10.43
N GLU A 48 6.56 -8.20 -10.36
CA GLU A 48 6.46 -9.12 -11.51
C GLU A 48 5.04 -9.65 -11.77
N LEU A 49 4.23 -9.79 -10.71
CA LEU A 49 2.87 -10.31 -10.86
C LEU A 49 1.93 -9.23 -11.40
N PRO A 50 1.14 -9.54 -12.44
CA PRO A 50 0.09 -8.64 -12.90
C PRO A 50 -0.87 -8.29 -11.76
N VAL A 51 -1.26 -7.02 -11.68
CA VAL A 51 -2.14 -6.47 -10.63
C VAL A 51 -3.40 -7.31 -10.43
N PHE A 52 -3.95 -7.91 -11.50
CA PHE A 52 -5.16 -8.73 -11.40
C PHE A 52 -5.00 -10.01 -10.56
N THR A 53 -3.77 -10.48 -10.34
CA THR A 53 -3.45 -11.69 -9.59
C THR A 53 -3.85 -11.54 -8.12
N ASN A 54 -3.77 -10.31 -7.58
CA ASN A 54 -4.20 -9.99 -6.22
C ASN A 54 -5.71 -10.17 -6.02
N TYR A 55 -6.52 -10.20 -7.10
CA TYR A 55 -7.97 -10.42 -7.01
C TYR A 55 -8.38 -11.90 -7.09
N VAL A 56 -7.46 -12.82 -7.41
CA VAL A 56 -7.79 -14.24 -7.53
C VAL A 56 -8.20 -14.85 -6.18
N PRO A 57 -7.50 -14.61 -5.05
CA PRO A 57 -7.97 -15.08 -3.75
C PRO A 57 -9.34 -14.50 -3.37
N LEU A 58 -9.58 -13.22 -3.68
CA LEU A 58 -10.87 -12.58 -3.46
C LEU A 58 -11.99 -13.28 -4.22
N ALA A 59 -11.77 -13.63 -5.50
CA ALA A 59 -12.74 -14.40 -6.29
C ALA A 59 -13.05 -15.77 -5.66
N CYS A 60 -12.04 -16.45 -5.07
CA CYS A 60 -12.25 -17.69 -4.34
C CYS A 60 -13.12 -17.49 -3.09
N TYR A 61 -12.87 -16.43 -2.31
CA TYR A 61 -13.69 -16.12 -1.12
C TYR A 61 -15.13 -15.73 -1.49
N LEU A 62 -15.32 -14.90 -2.52
CA LEU A 62 -16.65 -14.55 -3.04
C LEU A 62 -17.41 -15.79 -3.55
N GLY A 63 -16.70 -16.68 -4.24
CA GLY A 63 -17.21 -17.99 -4.63
C GLY A 63 -17.64 -18.83 -3.42
N ALA A 64 -16.81 -18.90 -2.37
CA ALA A 64 -17.12 -19.62 -1.15
C ALA A 64 -18.38 -19.05 -0.45
N VAL A 65 -18.52 -17.73 -0.41
CA VAL A 65 -19.72 -17.07 0.13
C VAL A 65 -20.96 -17.42 -0.68
N ALA A 66 -20.90 -17.35 -2.01
CA ALA A 66 -22.02 -17.69 -2.89
C ALA A 66 -22.46 -19.16 -2.73
N VAL A 67 -21.49 -20.09 -2.64
CA VAL A 67 -21.75 -21.52 -2.40
C VAL A 67 -22.31 -21.74 -0.98
N GLY A 68 -21.79 -21.03 0.02
CA GLY A 68 -22.29 -21.06 1.39
C GLY A 68 -23.73 -20.56 1.52
N ILE A 69 -24.08 -19.47 0.84
CA ILE A 69 -25.47 -18.96 0.76
C ILE A 69 -26.38 -20.00 0.09
N SER A 70 -25.92 -20.59 -1.02
CA SER A 70 -26.64 -21.65 -1.72
C SER A 70 -26.88 -22.88 -0.83
N PHE A 71 -25.92 -23.21 0.02
CA PHE A 71 -26.04 -24.26 1.03
C PHE A 71 -27.06 -23.91 2.12
N ILE A 72 -27.07 -22.67 2.62
CA ILE A 72 -28.06 -22.20 3.59
C ILE A 72 -29.47 -22.26 3.01
N ILE A 73 -29.65 -21.83 1.76
CA ILE A 73 -30.94 -21.92 1.04
C ILE A 73 -31.35 -23.40 0.89
N PHE A 74 -30.41 -24.27 0.55
CA PHE A 74 -30.64 -25.71 0.45
C PHE A 74 -31.05 -26.32 1.81
N ILE A 75 -30.38 -25.98 2.91
CA ILE A 75 -30.77 -26.39 4.27
C ILE A 75 -32.15 -25.87 4.60
N ARG A 76 -32.44 -24.59 4.34
CA ARG A 76 -33.74 -23.99 4.65
C ARG A 76 -34.85 -24.70 3.89
N ASN A 77 -34.67 -24.99 2.61
CA ASN A 77 -35.66 -25.69 1.79
C ASN A 77 -35.85 -27.15 2.23
N THR A 78 -34.77 -27.86 2.57
CA THR A 78 -34.85 -29.25 3.05
C THR A 78 -35.42 -29.35 4.47
N THR A 79 -35.12 -28.37 5.33
CA THR A 79 -35.63 -28.29 6.70
C THR A 79 -37.09 -27.84 6.71
N ALA A 80 -37.50 -26.87 5.87
CA ALA A 80 -38.91 -26.47 5.75
C ALA A 80 -39.81 -27.62 5.27
N GLN A 81 -39.32 -28.48 4.36
CA GLN A 81 -40.00 -29.73 3.99
C GLN A 81 -40.11 -30.69 5.19
N LYS A 82 -39.00 -30.89 5.92
CA LYS A 82 -38.98 -31.75 7.11
C LYS A 82 -39.82 -31.21 8.27
N THR A 83 -39.92 -29.90 8.48
CA THR A 83 -40.75 -29.29 9.54
C THR A 83 -42.23 -29.43 9.24
N ARG A 84 -42.62 -29.50 7.96
CA ARG A 84 -43.98 -29.89 7.54
C ARG A 84 -44.25 -31.38 7.81
N GLU A 85 -43.25 -32.25 7.74
CA GLU A 85 -43.36 -33.69 8.04
C GLU A 85 -43.19 -34.04 9.55
N LEU A 86 -42.42 -33.26 10.31
CA LEU A 86 -42.02 -33.53 11.71
C LEU A 86 -42.89 -32.84 12.77
N LYS A 87 -44.01 -32.21 12.39
CA LYS A 87 -45.08 -31.87 13.34
C LYS A 87 -45.69 -33.11 14.05
N SER A 88 -45.18 -34.33 13.81
CA SER A 88 -45.69 -35.56 14.43
C SER A 88 -44.81 -36.19 15.53
N LYS A 89 -43.49 -35.97 15.66
CA LYS A 89 -42.72 -36.63 16.76
C LYS A 89 -41.53 -35.83 17.29
N ARG A 90 -41.55 -35.64 18.61
CA ARG A 90 -40.64 -34.86 19.45
C ARG A 90 -39.50 -35.75 20.00
N LYS A 91 -38.24 -35.40 19.76
CA LYS A 91 -37.16 -35.31 20.79
C LYS A 91 -35.89 -34.74 20.14
N SER A 92 -35.45 -33.58 20.65
CA SER A 92 -34.32 -32.81 20.15
C SER A 92 -33.01 -33.41 20.62
N GLN A 93 -32.29 -34.11 19.74
CA GLN A 93 -30.89 -34.45 19.95
C GLN A 93 -30.06 -33.33 19.29
N VAL A 94 -29.29 -32.59 20.10
CA VAL A 94 -28.47 -31.49 19.60
C VAL A 94 -27.41 -32.09 18.67
N SER A 95 -27.46 -31.69 17.40
CA SER A 95 -26.58 -32.20 16.35
C SER A 95 -25.11 -31.85 16.66
N ILE A 96 -24.23 -32.85 16.69
CA ILE A 96 -22.77 -32.73 16.83
C ILE A 96 -22.20 -31.69 15.86
N PHE A 97 -22.83 -31.53 14.69
CA PHE A 97 -22.48 -30.52 13.70
C PHE A 97 -22.65 -29.07 14.22
N LYS A 98 -23.69 -28.80 15.01
CA LYS A 98 -23.88 -27.48 15.63
C LYS A 98 -22.78 -27.19 16.64
N GLN A 99 -22.38 -28.18 17.43
CA GLN A 99 -21.29 -28.02 18.40
C GLN A 99 -19.95 -27.74 17.71
N ALA A 100 -19.62 -28.50 16.65
CA ALA A 100 -18.41 -28.26 15.86
C ALA A 100 -18.40 -26.87 15.21
N LEU A 101 -19.53 -26.45 14.63
CA LEU A 101 -19.67 -25.11 14.05
C LEU A 101 -19.52 -24.00 15.10
N PHE A 102 -20.11 -24.16 16.29
CA PHE A 102 -19.96 -23.20 17.38
C PHE A 102 -18.52 -23.13 17.90
N ILE A 103 -17.79 -24.26 17.96
CA ILE A 103 -16.37 -24.26 18.35
C ILE A 103 -15.52 -23.54 17.30
N ILE A 104 -15.76 -23.76 16.00
CA ILE A 104 -15.05 -23.04 14.93
C ILE A 104 -15.33 -21.54 15.01
N ILE A 105 -16.61 -21.14 15.12
CA ILE A 105 -16.98 -19.73 15.27
C ILE A 105 -16.34 -19.14 16.54
N PHE A 106 -16.31 -19.89 17.64
CA PHE A 106 -15.68 -19.47 18.89
C PHE A 106 -14.16 -19.26 18.71
N ILE A 107 -13.46 -20.19 18.07
CA ILE A 107 -12.03 -20.02 17.79
C ILE A 107 -11.79 -18.78 16.93
N PHE A 108 -12.49 -18.63 15.80
CA PHE A 108 -12.30 -17.48 14.91
C PHE A 108 -12.72 -16.14 15.52
N ALA A 109 -13.78 -16.11 16.33
CA ALA A 109 -14.22 -14.89 17.00
C ALA A 109 -13.26 -14.45 18.12
N PHE A 110 -12.55 -15.40 18.75
CA PHE A 110 -11.64 -15.11 19.85
C PHE A 110 -10.17 -15.04 19.44
N ILE A 111 -9.78 -15.49 18.24
CA ILE A 111 -8.42 -15.32 17.70
C ILE A 111 -7.93 -13.86 17.80
N PRO A 112 -8.71 -12.83 17.40
CA PRO A 112 -8.28 -11.44 17.53
C PRO A 112 -7.99 -11.01 18.98
N LEU A 113 -8.68 -11.61 19.95
CA LEU A 113 -8.48 -11.34 21.38
C LEU A 113 -7.18 -11.97 21.91
N PHE A 114 -6.77 -13.11 21.35
CA PHE A 114 -5.55 -13.83 21.75
C PHE A 114 -4.32 -13.43 20.91
N SER A 115 -4.51 -12.85 19.72
CA SER A 115 -3.42 -12.40 18.84
C SER A 115 -2.37 -11.52 19.54
N PRO A 116 -2.75 -10.53 20.39
CA PRO A 116 -1.78 -9.70 21.09
C PRO A 116 -0.89 -10.46 22.09
N ILE A 117 -1.33 -11.61 22.59
CA ILE A 117 -0.53 -12.46 23.50
C ILE A 117 0.62 -13.13 22.75
N ILE A 118 0.43 -13.42 21.45
CA ILE A 118 1.41 -14.08 20.60
C ILE A 118 2.38 -13.06 20.01
N ASP A 119 1.84 -11.92 19.55
CA ASP A 119 2.60 -10.87 18.84
C ASP A 119 3.28 -9.86 19.79
N GLN A 120 3.00 -9.94 21.10
CA GLN A 120 3.41 -8.96 22.12
C GLN A 120 2.97 -7.50 21.83
N GLY A 121 2.27 -7.24 20.72
CA GLY A 121 1.85 -5.91 20.28
C GLY A 121 3.02 -4.97 19.94
N VAL A 122 4.23 -5.50 19.72
CA VAL A 122 5.43 -4.70 19.49
C VAL A 122 5.54 -4.40 18.00
N ASN A 123 5.33 -3.14 17.61
CA ASN A 123 5.50 -2.71 16.23
C ASN A 123 6.96 -2.33 15.95
N ASN A 124 7.80 -3.34 15.69
CA ASN A 124 9.22 -3.21 15.38
C ASN A 124 9.54 -3.23 13.86
N HIS A 125 8.55 -2.95 13.02
CA HIS A 125 8.75 -2.91 11.56
C HIS A 125 9.69 -1.77 11.13
N ASN A 126 10.27 -1.89 9.92
CA ASN A 126 11.04 -0.81 9.30
C ASN A 126 10.19 0.48 9.27
N PHE A 127 10.83 1.60 9.58
CA PHE A 127 10.24 2.94 9.64
C PHE A 127 9.04 3.12 10.59
N SER A 128 8.75 2.13 11.44
CA SER A 128 7.77 2.29 12.49
C SER A 128 8.27 3.30 13.51
N VAL A 129 7.41 4.24 13.90
CA VAL A 129 7.68 5.21 14.98
C VAL A 129 7.79 4.56 16.37
N TYR A 130 7.42 3.28 16.48
CA TYR A 130 7.57 2.47 17.70
C TYR A 130 8.84 1.61 17.68
N ASN A 131 9.52 1.52 16.54
CA ASN A 131 10.76 0.78 16.41
C ASN A 131 11.93 1.68 16.85
N SER A 132 12.63 1.26 17.90
CA SER A 132 13.83 1.91 18.44
C SER A 132 15.15 1.36 17.88
N GLY A 133 15.08 0.36 16.99
CA GLY A 133 16.23 -0.15 16.25
C GLY A 133 16.72 0.84 15.19
N TRP A 134 17.87 0.54 14.57
CA TRP A 134 18.52 1.40 13.56
C TRP A 134 17.62 1.72 12.35
N ASN A 135 16.76 0.77 11.96
CA ASN A 135 15.82 0.84 10.86
C ASN A 135 14.43 1.40 11.24
N GLY A 136 14.24 1.81 12.50
CA GLY A 136 13.00 2.43 12.98
C GLY A 136 12.98 3.94 12.79
N SER A 137 11.86 4.59 13.11
CA SER A 137 11.69 6.05 13.01
C SER A 137 11.26 6.69 14.34
N SER A 138 11.63 6.06 15.46
CA SER A 138 11.35 6.61 16.80
C SER A 138 12.00 7.97 17.03
N ASP A 139 13.19 8.18 16.47
CA ASP A 139 13.98 9.40 16.68
C ASP A 139 13.48 10.53 15.78
N PHE A 140 12.97 10.22 14.60
CA PHE A 140 12.19 11.15 13.79
C PHE A 140 10.93 11.60 14.52
N ARG A 141 10.16 10.65 15.10
CA ARG A 141 9.01 10.99 15.95
C ARG A 141 9.42 11.89 17.12
N GLN A 142 10.53 11.57 17.80
CA GLN A 142 10.99 12.38 18.93
C GLN A 142 11.40 13.78 18.49
N THR A 143 12.10 13.90 17.35
CA THR A 143 12.48 15.19 16.76
C THR A 143 11.25 16.06 16.50
N MET A 144 10.19 15.50 15.91
CA MET A 144 8.95 16.24 15.68
C MET A 144 8.26 16.67 16.98
N ILE A 145 8.30 15.84 18.03
CA ILE A 145 7.77 16.20 19.35
C ILE A 145 8.59 17.33 19.99
N ASP A 146 9.91 17.27 19.86
CA ASP A 146 10.83 18.28 20.40
C ASP A 146 10.63 19.65 19.71
N GLU A 147 10.25 19.65 18.43
CA GLU A 147 9.81 20.85 17.67
C GLU A 147 8.39 21.32 18.02
N GLY A 148 7.67 20.60 18.89
CA GLY A 148 6.35 20.99 19.39
C GLY A 148 5.16 20.43 18.61
N TYR A 149 5.38 19.48 17.69
CA TYR A 149 4.29 18.79 17.00
C TYR A 149 3.65 17.71 17.88
N ASP A 150 2.33 17.56 17.73
CA ASP A 150 1.56 16.47 18.34
C ASP A 150 1.54 15.25 17.39
N VAL A 151 2.45 14.31 17.61
CA VAL A 151 2.66 13.15 16.72
C VAL A 151 1.78 11.97 17.12
N MET A 152 0.86 11.61 16.22
CA MET A 152 -0.04 10.47 16.37
C MET A 152 0.22 9.40 15.29
N ALA A 153 0.11 8.12 15.66
CA ALA A 153 0.17 7.02 14.69
C ALA A 153 -1.24 6.53 14.35
N ILE A 154 -1.49 6.25 13.07
CA ILE A 154 -2.76 5.70 12.59
C ILE A 154 -2.68 4.17 12.68
N GLN A 155 -3.56 3.56 13.48
CA GLN A 155 -3.59 2.10 13.67
C GLN A 155 -4.76 1.39 12.96
N SER A 156 -5.85 2.11 12.66
CA SER A 156 -7.10 1.51 12.16
C SER A 156 -7.43 1.89 10.72
N SER A 157 -7.68 3.18 10.47
CA SER A 157 -8.09 3.69 9.17
C SER A 157 -7.71 5.16 9.05
N LEU A 158 -7.41 5.59 7.82
CA LEU A 158 -7.09 7.00 7.55
C LEU A 158 -8.24 7.94 7.93
N SER A 159 -9.49 7.49 7.79
CA SER A 159 -10.70 8.24 8.20
C SER A 159 -10.78 8.56 9.70
N ALA A 160 -9.96 7.95 10.55
CA ALA A 160 -9.87 8.34 11.95
C ALA A 160 -9.36 9.79 12.11
N THR A 161 -8.60 10.28 11.13
CA THR A 161 -8.05 11.65 11.11
C THR A 161 -9.12 12.71 10.93
N GLU A 162 -10.25 12.42 10.28
CA GLU A 162 -11.39 13.35 10.10
C GLU A 162 -12.05 13.76 11.42
N ARG A 163 -11.77 13.02 12.50
CA ARG A 163 -12.25 13.34 13.85
C ARG A 163 -11.40 14.41 14.54
N LEU A 164 -10.25 14.75 13.97
CA LEU A 164 -9.39 15.80 14.47
C LEU A 164 -9.90 17.14 13.92
N ASP A 165 -10.35 18.02 14.81
CA ASP A 165 -10.78 19.39 14.44
C ASP A 165 -9.56 20.32 14.28
N LYS A 166 -8.58 19.87 13.48
CA LYS A 166 -7.34 20.60 13.17
C LYS A 166 -6.77 20.15 11.83
N SER A 167 -6.06 21.05 11.16
CA SER A 167 -5.19 20.72 10.04
C SER A 167 -4.11 19.73 10.46
N ILE A 168 -3.83 18.76 9.60
CA ILE A 168 -2.82 17.72 9.88
C ILE A 168 -1.78 17.60 8.76
N CYS A 169 -0.60 17.14 9.14
CA CYS A 169 0.38 16.60 8.22
C CYS A 169 0.30 15.06 8.27
N LEU A 170 -0.15 14.44 7.19
CA LEU A 170 -0.16 12.98 7.04
C LEU A 170 1.19 12.53 6.49
N VAL A 171 1.92 11.72 7.27
CA VAL A 171 3.22 11.18 6.86
C VAL A 171 3.07 9.72 6.42
N LEU A 172 3.40 9.44 5.16
CA LEU A 172 3.45 8.10 4.58
C LEU A 172 4.91 7.67 4.44
N LEU A 173 5.41 6.96 5.45
CA LEU A 173 6.83 6.60 5.54
C LEU A 173 7.08 5.16 5.09
N GLY A 174 7.52 4.98 3.85
CA GLY A 174 7.86 3.68 3.26
C GLY A 174 6.76 2.62 3.31
N PRO A 175 5.48 2.93 3.03
CA PRO A 175 4.42 1.93 3.15
C PRO A 175 4.60 0.81 2.11
N ASN A 176 4.48 -0.43 2.57
CA ASN A 176 4.54 -1.63 1.74
C ASN A 176 3.16 -2.26 1.50
N GLN A 177 2.09 -1.74 2.12
CA GLN A 177 0.72 -2.20 1.93
C GLN A 177 0.01 -1.36 0.87
N PHE A 178 -0.65 -2.02 -0.08
CA PHE A 178 -1.45 -1.35 -1.09
C PHE A 178 -2.68 -0.70 -0.48
N TYR A 179 -2.95 0.54 -0.91
CA TYR A 179 -4.12 1.26 -0.47
C TYR A 179 -5.39 0.67 -1.08
N ASN A 180 -6.43 0.52 -0.27
CA ASN A 180 -7.72 0.00 -0.71
C ASN A 180 -8.42 1.03 -1.61
N PRO A 181 -8.65 0.74 -2.91
CA PRO A 181 -9.24 1.69 -3.83
C PRO A 181 -10.66 2.14 -3.46
N LEU A 182 -11.40 1.32 -2.69
CA LEU A 182 -12.80 1.61 -2.33
C LEU A 182 -12.94 2.52 -1.10
N PHE A 183 -11.99 2.47 -0.17
CA PHE A 183 -12.13 3.13 1.14
C PHE A 183 -11.06 4.17 1.42
N GLU A 184 -9.84 3.97 0.91
CA GLU A 184 -8.70 4.84 1.24
C GLU A 184 -8.43 5.88 0.15
N ILE A 185 -8.66 5.54 -1.12
CA ILE A 185 -8.50 6.52 -2.21
C ILE A 185 -9.52 7.66 -2.12
N PRO A 186 -10.84 7.43 -1.86
CA PRO A 186 -11.78 8.52 -1.64
C PRO A 186 -11.41 9.43 -0.47
N PHE A 187 -10.82 8.88 0.60
CA PHE A 187 -10.32 9.67 1.73
C PHE A 187 -9.29 10.71 1.28
N PHE A 188 -8.36 10.35 0.39
CA PHE A 188 -7.37 11.32 -0.11
C PHE A 188 -8.01 12.45 -0.92
N VAL A 189 -9.12 12.22 -1.61
CA VAL A 189 -9.84 13.28 -2.33
C VAL A 189 -10.38 14.32 -1.36
N ASP A 190 -11.00 13.88 -0.27
CA ASP A 190 -11.48 14.78 0.79
C ASP A 190 -10.32 15.43 1.54
N PHE A 191 -9.22 14.69 1.75
CA PHE A 191 -7.99 15.20 2.37
C PHE A 191 -7.40 16.39 1.60
N PHE A 192 -7.35 16.31 0.27
CA PHE A 192 -6.85 17.38 -0.61
C PHE A 192 -7.80 18.58 -0.70
N ASN A 193 -9.07 18.43 -0.34
CA ASN A 193 -10.02 19.55 -0.25
C ASN A 193 -9.87 20.37 1.04
N GLY A 194 -9.30 19.80 2.10
CA GLY A 194 -9.06 20.49 3.37
C GLY A 194 -7.66 21.12 3.46
N ASP A 195 -7.45 21.97 4.46
CA ASP A 195 -6.18 22.66 4.76
C ASP A 195 -5.12 21.71 5.36
N ASN A 196 -4.74 20.66 4.64
CA ASN A 196 -3.86 19.59 5.13
C ASN A 196 -2.53 19.52 4.37
N ALA A 197 -1.56 18.79 4.94
CA ALA A 197 -0.29 18.50 4.29
C ALA A 197 -0.06 16.99 4.15
N LEU A 198 0.53 16.56 3.03
CA LEU A 198 0.87 15.17 2.76
C LEU A 198 2.38 15.06 2.55
N LEU A 199 3.03 14.21 3.34
CA LEU A 199 4.45 13.90 3.24
C LEU A 199 4.60 12.45 2.80
N ILE A 200 5.03 12.22 1.56
CA ILE A 200 5.21 10.87 1.00
C ILE A 200 6.68 10.55 0.93
N CYS A 201 7.11 9.48 1.57
CA CYS A 201 8.48 9.00 1.49
C CYS A 201 8.47 7.58 0.97
N HIS A 202 9.00 7.42 -0.22
CA HIS A 202 8.96 6.15 -0.92
C HIS A 202 10.12 5.25 -0.49
N ASP A 203 9.86 3.95 -0.40
CA ASP A 203 10.88 2.91 -0.22
C ASP A 203 10.47 1.66 -1.00
N HIS A 204 10.49 1.76 -2.33
CA HIS A 204 10.15 0.67 -3.27
C HIS A 204 8.78 0.00 -3.02
N GLY A 205 7.89 0.70 -2.31
CA GLY A 205 6.63 0.18 -1.79
C GLY A 205 5.39 0.61 -2.57
N SER A 206 4.25 0.67 -1.88
CA SER A 206 2.95 0.90 -2.50
C SER A 206 2.68 2.35 -2.91
N THR A 207 3.49 3.30 -2.45
CA THR A 207 3.34 4.73 -2.81
C THR A 207 3.77 5.06 -4.24
N ARG A 208 4.35 4.11 -4.98
CA ARG A 208 4.90 4.31 -6.33
C ARG A 208 3.94 5.03 -7.28
N GLU A 209 2.68 4.63 -7.27
CA GLU A 209 1.62 5.14 -8.15
C GLU A 209 0.45 5.76 -7.37
N LEU A 210 0.64 6.05 -6.07
CA LEU A 210 -0.47 6.46 -5.20
C LEU A 210 -1.19 7.71 -5.71
N LEU A 211 -0.44 8.77 -6.04
CA LEU A 211 -1.01 10.03 -6.52
C LEU A 211 -1.73 9.86 -7.86
N TRP A 212 -1.22 8.98 -8.72
CA TRP A 212 -1.91 8.61 -9.96
C TRP A 212 -3.24 7.90 -9.70
N GLN A 213 -3.28 6.94 -8.77
CA GLN A 213 -4.50 6.23 -8.39
C GLN A 213 -5.55 7.17 -7.80
N ILE A 214 -5.11 8.15 -7.01
CA ILE A 214 -5.99 9.20 -6.45
C ILE A 214 -6.54 10.08 -7.58
N LEU A 215 -5.70 10.51 -8.53
CA LEU A 215 -6.16 11.29 -9.69
C LEU A 215 -7.21 10.52 -10.50
N ILE A 216 -6.94 9.26 -10.87
CA ILE A 216 -7.87 8.43 -11.66
C ILE A 216 -9.22 8.29 -10.96
N SER A 217 -9.21 8.11 -9.65
CA SER A 217 -10.44 8.01 -8.84
C SER A 217 -11.18 9.34 -8.74
N SER A 218 -10.49 10.44 -8.99
CA SER A 218 -11.01 11.82 -8.93
C SER A 218 -11.36 12.40 -10.30
N LEU A 219 -11.19 11.67 -11.42
CA LEU A 219 -11.40 12.21 -12.77
C LEU A 219 -12.81 12.74 -13.04
N LEU A 220 -13.80 12.37 -12.23
CA LEU A 220 -15.15 12.92 -12.31
C LEU A 220 -15.27 14.33 -11.69
N SER A 221 -14.26 14.76 -10.95
CA SER A 221 -14.17 16.10 -10.36
C SER A 221 -13.52 17.07 -11.36
N PRO A 222 -14.16 18.21 -11.68
CA PRO A 222 -13.72 19.11 -12.75
C PRO A 222 -12.34 19.76 -12.51
N ASN A 223 -11.81 19.74 -11.27
CA ASN A 223 -10.53 20.36 -10.89
C ASN A 223 -9.50 19.33 -10.37
N ALA A 224 -9.70 18.04 -10.65
CA ALA A 224 -8.88 16.98 -10.07
C ALA A 224 -7.37 17.13 -10.36
N THR A 225 -7.02 17.57 -11.58
CA THR A 225 -5.63 17.77 -12.00
C THR A 225 -4.96 18.97 -11.35
N GLU A 226 -5.73 19.97 -10.91
CA GLU A 226 -5.20 21.13 -10.18
C GLU A 226 -5.01 20.79 -8.69
N MET A 227 -5.87 19.93 -8.15
CA MET A 227 -5.85 19.53 -6.74
C MET A 227 -4.86 18.42 -6.43
N ILE A 228 -4.63 17.47 -7.35
CA ILE A 228 -3.85 16.27 -7.09
C ILE A 228 -2.59 16.32 -7.95
N PRO A 229 -1.44 16.74 -7.40
CA PRO A 229 -0.21 16.80 -8.15
C PRO A 229 0.32 15.39 -8.34
N VAL A 230 0.26 14.85 -9.55
CA VAL A 230 0.74 13.48 -9.80
C VAL A 230 2.24 13.48 -10.00
N THR A 231 2.90 12.55 -9.33
CA THR A 231 4.23 12.04 -9.69
C THR A 231 4.24 10.53 -9.52
N LEU A 232 5.27 9.88 -10.04
CA LEU A 232 5.53 8.46 -9.89
C LEU A 232 6.91 8.27 -9.29
N PHE A 233 7.12 7.19 -8.56
CA PHE A 233 8.47 6.78 -8.18
C PHE A 233 9.01 5.74 -9.17
N ALA A 234 10.27 5.88 -9.54
CA ALA A 234 10.92 4.93 -10.42
C ALA A 234 11.14 3.57 -9.74
N THR A 235 11.19 2.50 -10.53
CA THR A 235 11.63 1.18 -10.05
C THR A 235 13.14 1.07 -10.20
N GLY A 236 13.85 0.66 -9.15
CA GLY A 236 15.31 0.54 -9.16
C GLY A 236 15.98 1.50 -8.18
N TYR A 237 17.29 1.34 -8.00
CA TYR A 237 18.04 2.10 -7.00
C TYR A 237 18.68 3.34 -7.62
N LEU A 238 18.46 4.49 -7.01
CA LEU A 238 19.26 5.69 -7.27
C LEU A 238 20.72 5.40 -6.91
N ARG A 239 21.57 5.51 -7.91
CA ARG A 239 23.02 5.46 -7.78
C ARG A 239 23.58 6.83 -8.09
N ASP A 240 24.46 7.31 -7.24
CA ASP A 240 25.24 8.52 -7.51
C ASP A 240 26.72 8.18 -7.55
N ASN A 241 27.32 8.31 -8.73
CA ASN A 241 28.74 7.98 -8.92
C ASN A 241 29.69 9.12 -8.54
N ALA A 242 29.17 10.32 -8.25
CA ALA A 242 29.98 11.48 -7.90
C ALA A 242 29.85 11.87 -6.42
N SER A 243 28.67 11.72 -5.82
CA SER A 243 28.36 12.17 -4.46
C SER A 243 27.71 11.05 -3.64
N TYR A 244 28.50 10.31 -2.88
CA TYR A 244 28.05 9.17 -2.07
C TYR A 244 28.91 8.97 -0.83
N LEU A 245 28.38 8.29 0.20
CA LEU A 245 29.11 8.02 1.43
C LEU A 245 30.09 6.84 1.28
N THR A 246 29.56 5.61 1.18
CA THR A 246 30.39 4.37 1.12
C THR A 246 30.29 3.64 -0.22
N ASN A 247 29.12 3.73 -0.86
CA ASN A 247 28.80 3.09 -2.13
C ASN A 247 27.81 4.02 -2.87
N PRO A 248 27.84 4.11 -4.20
CA PRO A 248 26.85 4.85 -5.01
C PRO A 248 25.38 4.66 -4.63
N LYS A 249 24.98 3.53 -4.02
CA LYS A 249 23.61 3.32 -3.49
C LYS A 249 23.26 4.14 -2.23
N PHE A 250 24.23 4.85 -1.66
CA PHE A 250 24.06 5.78 -0.53
C PHE A 250 24.39 7.21 -0.99
N PRO A 251 23.56 7.79 -1.88
CA PRO A 251 23.86 9.08 -2.45
C PRO A 251 23.76 10.18 -1.39
N ILE A 252 24.63 11.18 -1.51
CA ILE A 252 24.60 12.41 -0.71
C ILE A 252 24.06 13.51 -1.60
N ILE A 253 22.90 14.05 -1.24
CA ILE A 253 22.21 15.10 -1.96
C ILE A 253 22.77 16.44 -1.51
N THR A 254 23.37 17.16 -2.46
CA THR A 254 23.98 18.49 -2.25
C THR A 254 23.43 19.54 -3.22
N GLN A 255 22.62 19.11 -4.20
CA GLN A 255 22.03 19.99 -5.20
C GLN A 255 20.61 20.37 -4.80
N PHE A 256 20.52 21.36 -3.92
CA PHE A 256 19.24 21.92 -3.47
C PHE A 256 18.87 23.17 -4.27
N GLU A 257 17.63 23.23 -4.70
CA GLU A 257 17.05 24.44 -5.27
C GLU A 257 16.69 25.43 -4.13
N PRO A 258 16.83 26.76 -4.34
CA PRO A 258 16.46 27.74 -3.33
C PRO A 258 14.98 27.63 -2.93
N HIS A 259 14.71 27.23 -1.68
CA HIS A 259 13.37 27.07 -1.13
C HIS A 259 13.39 27.27 0.40
N PRO A 260 12.29 27.72 1.04
CA PRO A 260 12.26 27.85 2.51
C PRO A 260 12.67 26.59 3.27
N THR A 261 12.36 25.40 2.74
CA THR A 261 12.71 24.08 3.30
C THR A 261 14.19 23.71 3.15
N THR A 262 14.94 24.37 2.26
CA THR A 262 16.37 24.08 2.01
C THR A 262 17.29 25.09 2.69
N ASN A 263 16.73 26.01 3.50
CA ASN A 263 17.52 27.02 4.19
C ASN A 263 18.44 26.40 5.25
N GLY A 264 19.74 26.56 5.06
CA GLY A 264 20.76 26.03 5.96
C GLY A 264 20.93 24.51 5.86
N ILE A 265 20.52 23.91 4.75
CA ILE A 265 20.71 22.49 4.43
C ILE A 265 21.78 22.40 3.35
N ASP A 266 22.90 21.79 3.67
CA ASP A 266 24.05 21.65 2.78
C ASP A 266 24.13 20.22 2.21
N ASP A 267 23.90 19.21 3.04
CA ASP A 267 23.93 17.81 2.60
C ASP A 267 22.91 16.90 3.31
N VAL A 268 22.26 16.04 2.52
CA VAL A 268 21.32 15.03 3.03
C VAL A 268 21.70 13.67 2.48
N ILE A 269 21.95 12.72 3.36
CA ILE A 269 22.27 11.34 2.98
C ILE A 269 20.99 10.51 2.80
N LEU A 270 20.97 9.72 1.73
CA LEU A 270 19.92 8.74 1.47
C LEU A 270 20.50 7.32 1.51
N SER A 271 19.64 6.31 1.62
CA SER A 271 20.02 4.89 1.53
C SER A 271 19.07 4.14 0.63
N THR A 272 19.61 3.54 -0.44
CA THR A 272 18.84 2.74 -1.40
C THR A 272 17.61 3.46 -1.95
N ALA A 273 17.70 4.78 -2.09
CA ALA A 273 16.65 5.64 -2.62
C ALA A 273 16.24 5.24 -4.05
N THR A 274 15.17 5.85 -4.54
CA THR A 274 14.83 5.89 -5.97
C THR A 274 14.83 7.34 -6.47
N SER A 275 14.10 7.63 -7.54
CA SER A 275 13.78 8.97 -8.03
C SER A 275 12.27 9.16 -8.11
N ALA A 276 11.81 10.36 -7.80
CA ALA A 276 10.51 10.82 -8.26
C ALA A 276 10.59 11.17 -9.76
N ALA A 277 9.44 11.07 -10.44
CA ALA A 277 9.34 11.33 -11.86
C ALA A 277 9.41 12.83 -12.15
N GLY A 278 10.45 13.21 -12.89
CA GLY A 278 10.65 14.54 -13.46
C GLY A 278 9.96 14.74 -14.82
N GLY A 279 10.50 15.68 -15.60
CA GLY A 279 10.09 15.92 -16.99
C GLY A 279 8.63 16.39 -17.08
N PRO A 280 7.80 15.81 -17.97
CA PRO A 280 6.46 16.34 -18.24
C PRO A 280 5.55 16.33 -17.01
N LEU A 281 5.75 15.42 -16.05
CA LEU A 281 4.93 15.40 -14.84
C LEU A 281 5.22 16.61 -13.93
N VAL A 282 6.46 17.10 -13.92
CA VAL A 282 6.80 18.34 -13.20
C VAL A 282 6.07 19.52 -13.80
N ASP A 283 6.06 19.62 -15.13
CA ASP A 283 5.44 20.75 -15.84
C ASP A 283 3.90 20.70 -15.80
N ILE A 284 3.31 19.52 -16.04
CA ILE A 284 1.85 19.33 -16.08
C ILE A 284 1.22 19.64 -14.71
N PHE A 285 1.84 19.18 -13.62
CA PHE A 285 1.31 19.36 -12.26
C PHE A 285 1.95 20.55 -11.53
N GLY A 286 2.92 21.22 -12.14
CA GLY A 286 3.61 22.40 -11.61
C GLY A 286 4.34 22.10 -10.29
N TRP A 287 5.09 21.00 -10.24
CA TRP A 287 5.92 20.66 -9.08
C TRP A 287 7.08 21.64 -8.93
N ASN A 288 7.37 22.02 -7.69
CA ASN A 288 8.62 22.70 -7.35
C ASN A 288 9.65 21.63 -7.00
N VAL A 289 10.70 21.51 -7.81
CA VAL A 289 11.81 20.62 -7.51
C VAL A 289 12.62 21.20 -6.37
N ILE A 290 12.90 20.39 -5.34
CA ILE A 290 13.60 20.82 -4.14
C ILE A 290 15.05 20.35 -4.16
N ALA A 291 15.30 19.13 -4.62
CA ALA A 291 16.66 18.66 -4.80
C ALA A 291 16.77 17.56 -5.85
N ARG A 292 18.00 17.38 -6.34
CA ARG A 292 18.37 16.39 -7.34
C ARG A 292 19.61 15.62 -6.88
N GLY A 293 19.79 14.41 -7.41
CA GLY A 293 21.10 13.74 -7.36
C GLY A 293 22.13 14.52 -8.17
N SER A 294 23.40 14.09 -8.16
CA SER A 294 24.41 14.73 -9.00
C SER A 294 24.14 14.51 -10.50
N PRO A 295 24.80 15.26 -11.41
CA PRO A 295 24.71 15.01 -12.85
C PRO A 295 25.19 13.61 -13.29
N TYR A 296 25.91 12.90 -12.42
CA TYR A 296 26.37 11.53 -12.64
C TYR A 296 25.47 10.48 -11.96
N SER A 297 24.33 10.91 -11.44
CA SER A 297 23.35 10.03 -10.82
C SER A 297 22.37 9.47 -11.84
N PHE A 298 21.89 8.25 -11.58
CA PHE A 298 20.88 7.58 -12.38
C PHE A 298 20.14 6.55 -11.51
N VAL A 299 18.92 6.19 -11.88
CA VAL A 299 18.22 5.06 -11.27
C VAL A 299 18.56 3.81 -12.06
N ASP A 300 19.21 2.87 -11.40
CA ASP A 300 19.60 1.57 -11.93
C ASP A 300 18.44 0.58 -11.73
N ARG A 301 17.71 0.31 -12.81
CA ARG A 301 16.50 -0.52 -12.76
C ARG A 301 16.82 -2.01 -12.79
N ASN A 302 17.90 -2.40 -13.46
CA ASN A 302 18.29 -3.81 -13.65
C ASN A 302 19.40 -4.26 -12.66
N ASP A 303 19.87 -3.35 -11.81
CA ASP A 303 20.95 -3.49 -10.82
C ASP A 303 22.31 -3.91 -11.43
N ASP A 304 22.59 -3.51 -12.67
CA ASP A 304 23.87 -3.82 -13.35
C ASP A 304 24.99 -2.79 -13.07
N GLY A 305 24.65 -1.70 -12.38
CA GLY A 305 25.56 -0.63 -11.99
C GLY A 305 25.91 0.36 -13.10
N LYS A 306 25.23 0.34 -14.25
CA LYS A 306 25.48 1.21 -15.39
C LYS A 306 24.18 1.83 -15.89
N PHE A 307 24.28 3.09 -16.32
CA PHE A 307 23.15 3.75 -16.95
C PHE A 307 22.99 3.29 -18.41
N ASN A 308 21.80 2.84 -18.76
CA ASN A 308 21.38 2.63 -20.14
C ASN A 308 19.95 3.14 -20.36
N ALA A 309 19.79 4.20 -21.15
CA ALA A 309 18.49 4.80 -21.43
C ALA A 309 17.46 3.84 -22.09
N SER A 310 17.89 2.72 -22.70
CA SER A 310 16.95 1.71 -23.21
C SER A 310 16.30 0.85 -22.13
N ASP A 311 16.95 0.74 -20.97
CA ASP A 311 16.60 -0.18 -19.89
C ASP A 311 16.16 0.60 -18.64
N ASP A 312 16.91 1.67 -18.31
CA ASP A 312 16.71 2.60 -17.20
C ASP A 312 15.78 3.75 -17.60
N TYR A 313 14.52 3.40 -17.80
CA TYR A 313 13.47 4.38 -18.07
C TYR A 313 12.22 4.12 -17.22
N LEU A 314 11.47 5.19 -17.00
CA LEU A 314 10.12 5.15 -16.46
C LEU A 314 9.10 5.16 -17.61
N ASP A 315 8.25 4.14 -17.65
CA ASP A 315 7.19 4.01 -18.66
C ASP A 315 5.94 4.80 -18.24
N LEU A 316 5.59 5.83 -19.01
CA LEU A 316 4.40 6.67 -18.83
C LEU A 316 3.30 6.34 -19.85
N SER A 317 3.47 5.31 -20.68
CA SER A 317 2.52 4.96 -21.76
C SER A 317 1.10 4.72 -21.26
N PHE A 318 0.95 4.23 -20.02
CA PHE A 318 -0.37 4.01 -19.40
C PHE A 318 -1.13 5.31 -19.07
N MET A 319 -0.44 6.46 -19.06
CA MET A 319 -1.03 7.78 -18.77
C MET A 319 -1.40 8.56 -20.04
N ALA A 320 -0.87 8.19 -21.20
CA ALA A 320 -0.97 8.94 -22.46
C ALA A 320 -2.41 9.18 -22.94
N GLY A 321 -3.37 8.33 -22.53
CA GLY A 321 -4.79 8.48 -22.86
C GLY A 321 -5.58 9.39 -21.91
N VAL A 322 -4.96 9.83 -20.82
CA VAL A 322 -5.60 10.63 -19.76
C VAL A 322 -4.92 12.00 -19.63
N LEU A 323 -3.59 12.04 -19.76
CA LEU A 323 -2.79 13.25 -19.66
C LEU A 323 -2.14 13.60 -21.01
N PRO A 324 -1.94 14.90 -21.30
CA PRO A 324 -1.33 15.37 -22.54
C PRO A 324 0.20 15.21 -22.52
N ILE A 325 0.70 13.98 -22.34
CA ILE A 325 2.14 13.67 -22.33
C ILE A 325 2.60 13.48 -23.79
N PRO A 326 3.62 14.22 -24.28
CA PRO A 326 4.15 14.02 -25.63
C PRO A 326 4.74 12.62 -25.82
N GLU A 327 4.62 12.06 -27.02
CA GLU A 327 5.05 10.68 -27.32
C GLU A 327 6.54 10.42 -26.98
N GLU A 328 7.38 11.42 -27.18
CA GLU A 328 8.83 11.37 -26.88
C GLU A 328 9.12 11.20 -25.37
N TYR A 329 8.21 11.62 -24.50
CA TYR A 329 8.37 11.48 -23.04
C TYR A 329 7.60 10.30 -22.45
N LEU A 330 7.01 9.42 -23.27
CA LEU A 330 6.36 8.21 -22.77
C LEU A 330 7.36 7.21 -22.16
N LYS A 331 8.64 7.32 -22.53
CA LYS A 331 9.74 6.59 -21.90
C LYS A 331 10.75 7.60 -21.37
N LEU A 332 10.59 7.97 -20.12
CA LEU A 332 11.41 8.99 -19.49
C LEU A 332 12.73 8.36 -19.02
N PRO A 333 13.90 8.76 -19.55
CA PRO A 333 15.17 8.23 -19.08
C PRO A 333 15.37 8.58 -17.61
N LEU A 334 15.93 7.66 -16.83
CA LEU A 334 16.15 7.84 -15.39
C LEU A 334 17.58 8.25 -15.05
N GLY A 335 18.20 9.06 -15.91
CA GLY A 335 19.60 9.48 -15.78
C GLY A 335 20.12 10.14 -17.05
N GLY A 336 21.40 10.51 -17.03
CA GLY A 336 22.11 11.09 -18.16
C GLY A 336 21.97 12.61 -18.27
N ASP A 337 22.52 13.17 -19.35
CA ASP A 337 22.67 14.63 -19.54
C ASP A 337 21.34 15.40 -19.59
N GLU A 338 20.26 14.72 -19.98
CA GLU A 338 18.93 15.32 -20.13
C GLU A 338 18.06 15.19 -18.88
N PHE A 339 18.40 14.25 -17.98
CA PHE A 339 17.53 13.91 -16.87
C PHE A 339 18.31 13.56 -15.61
N THR A 340 18.48 14.53 -14.73
CA THR A 340 19.01 14.29 -13.39
C THR A 340 17.88 13.81 -12.47
N PRO A 341 18.02 12.62 -11.85
CA PRO A 341 17.08 12.09 -10.87
C PRO A 341 16.68 13.11 -9.81
N ILE A 342 15.38 13.21 -9.55
CA ILE A 342 14.81 14.10 -8.56
C ILE A 342 14.56 13.32 -7.27
N THR A 343 15.08 13.82 -6.16
CA THR A 343 14.94 13.18 -4.85
C THR A 343 13.83 13.82 -4.02
N PHE A 344 13.68 15.14 -4.11
CA PHE A 344 12.69 15.89 -3.36
C PHE A 344 11.89 16.83 -4.27
N MET A 345 10.57 16.84 -4.10
CA MET A 345 9.69 17.85 -4.71
C MET A 345 8.61 18.27 -3.75
N THR A 346 8.09 19.48 -3.97
CA THR A 346 6.95 20.00 -3.24
C THR A 346 5.93 20.65 -4.17
N LYS A 347 4.66 20.62 -3.78
CA LYS A 347 3.58 21.34 -4.43
C LYS A 347 2.68 21.96 -3.38
N ASP A 348 2.36 23.23 -3.58
CA ASP A 348 1.25 23.87 -2.90
C ASP A 348 0.07 23.95 -3.89
N THR A 349 -1.06 23.33 -3.54
CA THR A 349 -2.28 23.31 -4.36
C THR A 349 -3.27 24.39 -3.93
N GLY A 350 -2.91 25.21 -2.92
CA GLY A 350 -3.77 26.22 -2.31
C GLY A 350 -4.64 25.67 -1.19
N SER A 351 -5.18 24.45 -1.35
CA SER A 351 -5.88 23.72 -0.29
C SER A 351 -4.96 22.77 0.46
N ALA A 352 -3.96 22.18 -0.20
CA ALA A 352 -3.06 21.24 0.45
C ALA A 352 -1.61 21.45 0.03
N ARG A 353 -0.69 21.00 0.89
CA ARG A 353 0.73 20.93 0.56
C ARG A 353 1.18 19.50 0.43
N VAL A 354 1.85 19.16 -0.66
CA VAL A 354 2.41 17.82 -0.88
C VAL A 354 3.91 17.93 -0.96
N PHE A 355 4.61 17.17 -0.14
CA PHE A 355 6.05 16.96 -0.26
C PHE A 355 6.31 15.49 -0.53
N VAL A 356 7.19 15.21 -1.49
CA VAL A 356 7.60 13.85 -1.84
C VAL A 356 9.10 13.69 -1.66
N SER A 357 9.49 12.60 -1.02
CA SER A 357 10.85 12.09 -0.92
C SER A 357 10.95 10.74 -1.62
N SER A 358 12.02 10.56 -2.38
CA SER A 358 12.34 9.28 -3.01
C SER A 358 12.95 8.24 -2.08
N ASP A 359 13.06 8.54 -0.78
CA ASP A 359 13.61 7.65 0.23
C ASP A 359 12.95 7.86 1.61
N ALA A 360 12.45 6.77 2.22
CA ALA A 360 11.97 6.76 3.60
C ALA A 360 13.11 6.61 4.62
N SER A 361 14.22 5.99 4.21
CA SER A 361 15.30 5.62 5.12
C SER A 361 16.09 6.81 5.63
N MET A 362 16.05 7.96 4.94
CA MET A 362 16.65 9.20 5.40
C MET A 362 16.19 9.66 6.79
N TRP A 363 15.04 9.16 7.28
CA TRP A 363 14.51 9.42 8.62
C TRP A 363 14.49 8.19 9.53
N ASN A 364 15.22 7.14 9.17
CA ASN A 364 15.47 6.06 10.11
C ASN A 364 16.42 6.55 11.23
N ASN A 365 16.42 5.85 12.35
CA ASN A 365 17.19 6.23 13.53
C ASN A 365 18.71 6.27 13.27
N GLU A 366 19.21 5.54 12.27
CA GLU A 366 20.62 5.57 11.87
C GLU A 366 20.98 6.86 11.11
N LEU A 367 20.26 7.16 10.02
CA LEU A 367 20.57 8.29 9.13
C LEU A 367 20.16 9.63 9.71
N ILE A 368 19.05 9.71 10.44
CA ILE A 368 18.63 10.98 11.05
C ILE A 368 19.64 11.47 12.09
N ASN A 369 20.35 10.56 12.76
CA ASN A 369 21.35 10.91 13.77
C ASN A 369 22.79 10.83 13.25
N LEU A 370 22.99 10.57 11.95
CA LEU A 370 24.33 10.39 11.41
C LEU A 370 25.10 11.72 11.45
N PRO A 371 26.24 11.80 12.17
CA PRO A 371 26.97 13.07 12.29
C PRO A 371 27.54 13.53 10.95
N GLY A 372 27.49 14.84 10.71
CA GLY A 372 28.04 15.45 9.50
C GLY A 372 27.08 15.47 8.32
N TYR A 373 25.79 15.18 8.55
CA TYR A 373 24.72 15.34 7.58
C TYR A 373 23.52 16.08 8.19
N ASP A 374 22.78 16.80 7.37
CA ASP A 374 21.67 17.65 7.81
C ASP A 374 20.32 16.93 7.85
N ASN A 375 20.28 15.58 7.80
CA ASN A 375 19.03 14.81 7.78
C ASN A 375 18.05 15.19 8.90
N LYS A 376 18.54 15.41 10.13
CA LYS A 376 17.72 15.88 11.25
C LYS A 376 17.24 17.32 11.06
N GLN A 377 18.11 18.21 10.60
CA GLN A 377 17.75 19.61 10.39
C GLN A 377 16.75 19.76 9.23
N PHE A 378 16.89 18.95 8.19
CA PHE A 378 15.97 18.91 7.05
C PHE A 378 14.59 18.35 7.40
N ALA A 379 14.52 17.53 8.45
CA ALA A 379 13.25 17.03 8.97
C ALA A 379 12.42 18.12 9.67
N VAL A 380 13.07 19.14 10.26
CA VAL A 380 12.46 20.29 10.95
C VAL A 380 11.99 21.34 9.95
#